data_AF-A0A2X2UWK9-F1
#
_entry.id   AF-A0A2X2UWK9-F1
#
_cell.length_a   1.000
_cell.length_b   1.000
_cell.length_c   1.000
_cell.angle_alpha   90.00
_cell.angle_beta   90.00
_cell.angle_gamma   90.00
#
_symmetry.space_group_name_H-M   'P 1'
#
loop_
_entity.id
_entity.type
_entity.pdbx_description
1 polymer ?
#
loop_
_entity_poly.entity_id
_entity_poly.type
_entity_poly.pdbx_seq_one_letter_code
_entity_poly.pdbx_strand_id
1 'polypeptide(L)'
;MTDSFVTSQFVLDLSRISISYQEENPRFKDTFFTQYSLPFEFQMNADLRMRIGNYTALNATGLKKKYDGYHIIDGRVRKGTLEILSVEGNLVSAQIDSGFEQLPNFEKKLCDLPLLRQRVPDIYDHAKEICTKKYPEVDYNFPRVVYPKDTSQKGWEHFLQFINLGNSVDGFTRNEPNRSYNIIHPMPYLLYVLKTGFADAGYELVGDILTDEDFSQQVLYSNIPYYLTTAQQEHILTAVAPTYEFPTAGTWRLVCDNQHISGTAVLRLKLDNVVIREFNFERSDTLSFTQLLSIDTTLQTLALEIEGTPQPQLTMNLNIVAEHSEDGNVIEQVINPNIVDLKRAVPDVTFGELVKTIKNWKNYDMTIEGNRLYMNRIRLEERSLAKDFRSWEVREPKKNFLTKQSYLIKFPEMDDKSYQLPIVQVTDNSYQVLSPQEASKLTDITEVQIGGYCLPRVMFKGNYTPIARKSGEATIGLIWYDGNNGGFRKALTPPLVAEYWKEWYKMRIAATEYTWSFVCNKNQFRHIALRDTILAYKQRMLIKSINKTVLDKEHYQVEITTIAI
;
A
#
# COMPACT_ATOMS: atom_id res chain seq x y z
N MET A 1 -38.18 14.35 -1.01
CA MET A 1 -36.73 14.15 -1.20
C MET A 1 -36.57 12.94 -2.10
N THR A 2 -35.71 12.99 -3.12
CA THR A 2 -35.56 11.87 -4.07
C THR A 2 -34.27 11.13 -3.80
N ASP A 3 -34.40 9.92 -3.24
CA ASP A 3 -33.28 9.01 -3.05
C ASP A 3 -33.01 8.32 -4.40
N SER A 4 -31.76 8.26 -4.86
CA SER A 4 -31.45 7.70 -6.18
C SER A 4 -30.03 7.16 -6.28
N PHE A 5 -29.81 6.24 -7.22
CA PHE A 5 -28.47 5.80 -7.62
C PHE A 5 -28.22 6.23 -9.06
N VAL A 6 -27.18 7.05 -9.27
CA VAL A 6 -26.86 7.68 -10.54
C VAL A 6 -25.58 7.08 -11.10
N THR A 7 -25.65 6.47 -12.28
CA THR A 7 -24.48 5.99 -13.04
C THR A 7 -24.32 6.82 -14.31
N SER A 8 -23.26 6.58 -15.07
CA SER A 8 -23.15 7.18 -16.41
C SER A 8 -24.16 6.61 -17.41
N GLN A 9 -24.74 5.44 -17.12
CA GLN A 9 -25.68 4.74 -18.01
C GLN A 9 -27.15 4.99 -17.66
N PHE A 10 -27.51 5.05 -16.38
CA PHE A 10 -28.90 5.14 -15.91
C PHE A 10 -29.03 5.81 -14.54
N VAL A 11 -30.26 6.23 -14.22
CA VAL A 11 -30.67 6.69 -12.89
C VAL A 11 -31.71 5.74 -12.35
N LEU A 12 -31.44 5.17 -11.17
CA LEU A 12 -32.38 4.32 -10.43
C LEU A 12 -33.03 5.17 -9.32
N ASP A 13 -34.34 5.40 -9.41
CA ASP A 13 -35.12 6.07 -8.37
C ASP A 13 -35.38 5.09 -7.20
N LEU A 14 -34.83 5.41 -6.03
CA LEU A 14 -34.93 4.62 -4.81
C LEU A 14 -36.04 5.12 -3.89
N SER A 15 -36.68 6.25 -4.21
CA SER A 15 -37.59 6.97 -3.32
C SER A 15 -38.87 6.21 -2.93
N ARG A 16 -39.20 5.14 -3.67
CA ARG A 16 -40.40 4.31 -3.47
C ARG A 16 -40.05 2.85 -3.21
N ILE A 17 -38.76 2.53 -3.13
CA ILE A 17 -38.30 1.17 -2.89
C ILE A 17 -38.11 1.04 -1.38
N SER A 18 -38.62 -0.04 -0.81
CA SER A 18 -38.33 -0.39 0.58
C SER A 18 -36.87 -0.85 0.64
N ILE A 19 -36.00 0.03 1.12
CA ILE A 19 -34.57 -0.24 1.27
C ILE A 19 -34.22 0.00 2.72
N SER A 20 -33.49 -0.96 3.29
CA SER A 20 -32.87 -0.83 4.60
C SER A 20 -31.39 -0.50 4.41
N TYR A 21 -30.97 0.61 4.97
CA TYR A 21 -29.58 1.05 4.96
C TYR A 21 -28.99 0.88 6.35
N GLN A 22 -27.90 0.11 6.42
CA GLN A 22 -27.13 -0.07 7.63
C GLN A 22 -25.92 0.86 7.60
N GLU A 23 -25.86 1.79 8.55
CA GLU A 23 -24.73 2.67 8.78
C GLU A 23 -24.01 2.27 10.08
N GLU A 24 -22.69 2.12 10.04
CA GLU A 24 -21.88 1.77 11.21
C GLU A 24 -20.68 2.71 11.40
N ASN A 25 -20.49 3.16 12.63
CA ASN A 25 -19.52 4.21 12.92
C ASN A 25 -18.09 3.63 12.88
N PRO A 26 -17.19 4.14 12.01
CA PRO A 26 -15.81 3.65 11.88
C PRO A 26 -14.94 3.80 13.13
N ARG A 27 -15.40 4.57 14.12
CA ARG A 27 -14.72 4.69 15.42
C ARG A 27 -14.91 3.45 16.30
N PHE A 28 -15.91 2.61 16.02
CA PHE A 28 -16.17 1.37 16.76
C PHE A 28 -15.70 0.10 16.02
N LYS A 29 -15.19 0.24 14.80
CA LYS A 29 -14.67 -0.84 13.95
C LYS A 29 -13.23 -0.61 13.52
N ASP A 30 -12.55 -1.71 13.20
CA ASP A 30 -11.24 -1.68 12.56
C ASP A 30 -11.33 -1.52 11.03
N THR A 31 -12.53 -1.66 10.48
CA THR A 31 -12.84 -1.46 9.07
C THR A 31 -13.42 -0.07 8.83
N PHE A 32 -13.19 0.50 7.64
CA PHE A 32 -13.69 1.81 7.24
C PHE A 32 -15.09 1.75 6.61
N PHE A 33 -15.77 0.60 6.65
CA PHE A 33 -17.14 0.47 6.17
C PHE A 33 -18.10 1.36 6.96
N THR A 34 -18.72 2.32 6.27
CA THR A 34 -19.68 3.25 6.87
C THR A 34 -21.12 2.93 6.51
N GLN A 35 -21.40 2.35 5.34
CA GLN A 35 -22.78 2.12 4.91
C GLN A 35 -22.93 1.05 3.81
N TYR A 36 -23.90 0.16 3.97
CA TYR A 36 -24.39 -0.72 2.91
C TYR A 36 -25.91 -0.82 2.99
N SER A 37 -26.56 -1.12 1.87
CA SER A 37 -27.97 -1.52 1.88
C SER A 37 -28.09 -3.02 2.10
N LEU A 38 -29.13 -3.45 2.80
CA LEU A 38 -29.58 -4.84 2.65
C LEU A 38 -30.04 -5.07 1.20
N PRO A 39 -30.03 -6.32 0.71
CA PRO A 39 -30.61 -6.64 -0.58
C PRO A 39 -32.04 -6.09 -0.69
N PHE A 40 -32.31 -5.36 -1.77
CA PHE A 40 -33.61 -4.80 -2.06
C PHE A 40 -34.07 -5.18 -3.46
N GLU A 41 -35.37 -5.10 -3.69
CA GLU A 41 -35.97 -5.51 -4.94
C GLU A 41 -36.57 -4.32 -5.69
N PHE A 42 -36.39 -4.31 -7.01
CA PHE A 42 -37.04 -3.34 -7.87
C PHE A 42 -37.50 -3.97 -9.18
N GLN A 43 -38.44 -3.29 -9.84
CA GLN A 43 -38.99 -3.73 -11.12
C GLN A 43 -38.13 -3.24 -12.29
N MET A 44 -37.68 -4.18 -13.12
CA MET A 44 -36.93 -3.94 -14.35
C MET A 44 -37.85 -3.36 -15.43
N ASN A 45 -37.89 -2.03 -15.55
CA ASN A 45 -38.59 -1.36 -16.64
C ASN A 45 -37.84 -1.49 -17.98
N ALA A 46 -38.50 -1.15 -19.09
CA ALA A 46 -37.95 -1.30 -20.43
C ALA A 46 -36.69 -0.45 -20.67
N ASP A 47 -36.63 0.77 -20.11
CA ASP A 47 -35.47 1.67 -20.25
C ASP A 47 -34.23 1.14 -19.51
N LEU A 48 -34.40 0.67 -18.27
CA LEU A 48 -33.34 0.00 -17.52
C LEU A 48 -32.88 -1.24 -18.26
N ARG A 49 -33.80 -2.09 -18.74
CA ARG A 49 -33.44 -3.31 -19.50
C ARG A 49 -32.61 -3.02 -20.74
N MET A 50 -32.86 -1.92 -21.45
CA MET A 50 -32.03 -1.50 -22.58
C MET A 50 -30.62 -1.06 -22.15
N ARG A 51 -30.47 -0.47 -20.96
CA ARG A 51 -29.21 0.11 -20.48
C ARG A 51 -28.32 -0.89 -19.73
N ILE A 52 -28.91 -1.78 -18.93
CA ILE A 52 -28.18 -2.78 -18.12
C ILE A 52 -28.16 -4.18 -18.73
N GLY A 53 -28.93 -4.40 -19.80
CA GLY A 53 -29.00 -5.67 -20.51
C GLY A 53 -30.11 -6.60 -20.02
N ASN A 54 -30.41 -7.62 -20.84
CA ASN A 54 -31.51 -8.54 -20.58
C ASN A 54 -31.08 -9.74 -19.72
N TYR A 55 -31.14 -9.57 -18.41
CA TYR A 55 -30.82 -10.63 -17.43
C TYR A 55 -31.77 -11.84 -17.46
N THR A 56 -32.95 -11.72 -18.07
CA THR A 56 -33.92 -12.83 -18.16
C THR A 56 -33.67 -13.80 -19.31
N ALA A 57 -32.78 -13.43 -20.24
CA ALA A 57 -32.48 -14.28 -21.39
C ALA A 57 -31.54 -15.42 -20.96
N LEU A 58 -32.00 -16.67 -21.11
CA LEU A 58 -31.23 -17.87 -20.74
C LEU A 58 -29.87 -17.99 -21.44
N ASN A 59 -29.74 -17.33 -22.59
CA ASN A 59 -28.55 -17.27 -23.43
C ASN A 59 -27.68 -16.03 -23.18
N ALA A 60 -28.04 -15.15 -22.23
CA ALA A 60 -27.20 -14.00 -21.88
C ALA A 60 -26.02 -14.43 -21.00
N THR A 61 -24.82 -14.45 -21.59
CA THR A 61 -23.56 -14.70 -20.88
C THR A 61 -22.75 -13.41 -20.77
N GLY A 62 -22.01 -13.23 -19.67
CA GLY A 62 -21.10 -12.09 -19.50
C GLY A 62 -21.75 -10.73 -19.18
N LEU A 63 -23.00 -10.69 -18.71
CA LEU A 63 -23.64 -9.43 -18.30
C LEU A 63 -22.91 -8.78 -17.12
N LYS A 64 -22.68 -7.47 -17.22
CA LYS A 64 -22.04 -6.67 -16.16
C LYS A 64 -22.89 -6.69 -14.90
N LYS A 65 -22.39 -7.17 -13.77
CA LYS A 65 -23.19 -7.25 -12.52
C LYS A 65 -23.00 -6.06 -11.57
N LYS A 66 -21.91 -5.32 -11.74
CA LYS A 66 -21.51 -4.20 -10.87
C LYS A 66 -21.51 -2.88 -11.63
N TYR A 67 -22.11 -1.85 -11.02
CA TYR A 67 -22.23 -0.52 -11.61
C TYR A 67 -21.75 0.53 -10.62
N ASP A 68 -20.65 1.19 -10.94
CA ASP A 68 -20.13 2.30 -10.15
C ASP A 68 -20.89 3.58 -10.45
N GLY A 69 -21.19 4.35 -9.40
CA GLY A 69 -21.99 5.55 -9.52
C GLY A 69 -22.01 6.39 -8.25
N TYR A 70 -23.01 7.24 -8.16
CA TYR A 70 -23.27 8.12 -7.04
C TYR A 70 -24.59 7.73 -6.37
N HIS A 71 -24.51 7.35 -5.09
CA HIS A 71 -25.66 7.10 -4.23
C HIS A 71 -26.08 8.41 -3.57
N ILE A 72 -27.29 8.86 -3.87
CA ILE A 72 -27.92 10.07 -3.33
C ILE A 72 -28.94 9.63 -2.28
N ILE A 73 -28.65 9.91 -1.02
CA ILE A 73 -29.52 9.62 0.13
C ILE A 73 -29.45 10.76 1.14
N ASP A 74 -30.58 11.15 1.73
CA ASP A 74 -30.67 12.25 2.70
C ASP A 74 -30.13 13.60 2.16
N GLY A 75 -30.18 13.80 0.83
CA GLY A 75 -29.59 14.96 0.16
C GLY A 75 -28.06 14.97 0.13
N ARG A 76 -27.40 13.87 0.53
CA ARG A 76 -25.95 13.69 0.44
C ARG A 76 -25.62 12.81 -0.75
N VAL A 77 -24.61 13.23 -1.51
CA VAL A 77 -24.08 12.47 -2.64
C VAL A 77 -22.84 11.71 -2.17
N ARG A 78 -22.81 10.39 -2.37
CA ARG A 78 -21.69 9.51 -2.01
C ARG A 78 -21.31 8.66 -3.21
N LYS A 79 -20.03 8.37 -3.41
CA LYS A 79 -19.64 7.31 -4.37
C LYS A 79 -20.12 5.96 -3.83
N GLY A 80 -20.56 5.09 -4.73
CA GLY A 80 -21.11 3.78 -4.38
C GLY A 80 -21.06 2.81 -5.56
N THR A 81 -21.23 1.53 -5.26
CA THR A 81 -21.35 0.46 -6.27
C THR A 81 -22.69 -0.23 -6.07
N LEU A 82 -23.46 -0.35 -7.15
CA LEU A 82 -24.67 -1.15 -7.23
C LEU A 82 -24.33 -2.52 -7.80
N GLU A 83 -24.60 -3.58 -7.05
CA GLU A 83 -24.42 -4.97 -7.46
C GLU A 83 -25.78 -5.65 -7.66
N ILE A 84 -25.98 -6.24 -8.84
CA ILE A 84 -27.15 -7.08 -9.14
C ILE A 84 -26.86 -8.50 -8.68
N LEU A 85 -27.69 -8.99 -7.74
CA LEU A 85 -27.54 -10.28 -7.09
C LEU A 85 -28.28 -11.38 -7.84
N SER A 86 -29.55 -11.14 -8.18
CA SER A 86 -30.40 -12.09 -8.87
C SER A 86 -31.50 -11.37 -9.65
N VAL A 87 -32.07 -12.08 -10.63
CA VAL A 87 -33.22 -11.60 -11.41
C VAL A 87 -34.20 -12.75 -11.58
N GLU A 88 -35.46 -12.52 -11.23
CA GLU A 88 -36.58 -13.44 -11.43
C GLU A 88 -37.68 -12.73 -12.22
N GLY A 89 -37.80 -13.06 -13.51
CA GLY A 89 -38.67 -12.31 -14.41
C GLY A 89 -38.31 -10.81 -14.46
N ASN A 90 -39.24 -9.94 -14.11
CA ASN A 90 -38.97 -8.50 -14.05
C ASN A 90 -38.45 -8.02 -12.68
N LEU A 91 -38.39 -8.89 -11.68
CA LEU A 91 -37.95 -8.55 -10.34
C LEU A 91 -36.42 -8.69 -10.26
N VAL A 92 -35.76 -7.63 -9.82
CA VAL A 92 -34.29 -7.59 -9.69
C VAL A 92 -33.95 -7.42 -8.23
N SER A 93 -33.14 -8.33 -7.69
CA SER A 93 -32.52 -8.18 -6.38
C SER A 93 -31.15 -7.51 -6.54
N ALA A 94 -30.93 -6.43 -5.81
CA ALA A 94 -29.68 -5.68 -5.85
C ALA A 94 -29.26 -5.19 -4.47
N GLN A 95 -27.97 -4.84 -4.34
CA GLN A 95 -27.38 -4.25 -3.16
C GLN A 95 -26.57 -3.01 -3.55
N ILE A 96 -26.60 -1.98 -2.71
CA ILE A 96 -25.78 -0.78 -2.83
C ILE A 96 -24.79 -0.74 -1.67
N ASP A 97 -23.51 -0.75 -1.99
CA ASP A 97 -22.46 -0.46 -1.03
C ASP A 97 -22.00 0.99 -1.23
N SER A 98 -21.84 1.74 -0.14
CA SER A 98 -21.35 3.14 -0.19
C SER A 98 -20.53 3.49 1.05
N GLY A 99 -19.23 3.79 0.93
CA GLY A 99 -18.42 4.10 2.12
C GLY A 99 -16.93 4.31 1.91
N PHE A 100 -16.19 4.50 3.01
CA PHE A 100 -14.77 4.88 3.00
C PHE A 100 -13.82 3.83 2.40
N GLU A 101 -14.12 2.53 2.52
CA GLU A 101 -13.34 1.46 1.85
C GLU A 101 -13.57 1.41 0.32
N GLN A 102 -14.41 2.29 -0.24
CA GLN A 102 -14.55 2.46 -1.70
C GLN A 102 -13.74 3.64 -2.24
N LEU A 103 -12.71 4.08 -1.52
CA LEU A 103 -11.66 4.83 -2.19
C LEU A 103 -11.08 3.91 -3.28
N PRO A 104 -11.12 4.31 -4.56
CA PRO A 104 -10.92 3.41 -5.69
C PRO A 104 -9.55 2.71 -5.70
N ASN A 105 -8.61 3.16 -4.87
CA ASN A 105 -7.25 2.64 -4.79
C ASN A 105 -6.91 1.98 -3.44
N PHE A 106 -7.86 1.70 -2.55
CA PHE A 106 -7.56 1.04 -1.28
C PHE A 106 -6.98 -0.36 -1.44
N GLU A 107 -7.47 -1.12 -2.43
CA GLU A 107 -6.95 -2.45 -2.79
C GLU A 107 -5.68 -2.39 -3.65
N LYS A 108 -5.29 -1.19 -4.10
CA LYS A 108 -4.09 -0.99 -4.92
C LYS A 108 -2.86 -1.21 -4.06
N LYS A 109 -1.89 -1.99 -4.55
CA LYS A 109 -0.60 -2.17 -3.87
C LYS A 109 0.14 -0.84 -3.83
N LEU A 110 0.95 -0.63 -2.79
CA LEU A 110 1.75 0.60 -2.68
C LEU A 110 2.67 0.80 -3.88
N CYS A 111 3.21 -0.27 -4.47
CA CYS A 111 4.06 -0.23 -5.64
C CYS A 111 3.32 0.26 -6.92
N ASP A 112 2.00 0.09 -6.98
CA ASP A 112 1.19 0.53 -8.12
C ASP A 112 0.82 2.02 -8.03
N LEU A 113 0.99 2.66 -6.88
CA LEU A 113 0.73 4.09 -6.70
C LEU A 113 1.63 4.93 -7.62
N PRO A 114 1.23 6.17 -7.97
CA PRO A 114 2.03 7.07 -8.80
C PRO A 114 3.20 7.68 -8.01
N LEU A 115 4.03 6.84 -7.39
CA LEU A 115 5.23 7.25 -6.66
C LEU A 115 6.33 7.68 -7.62
N LEU A 116 7.23 8.56 -7.15
CA LEU A 116 8.32 9.13 -7.92
C LEU A 116 9.21 8.05 -8.52
N ARG A 117 9.49 8.21 -9.82
CA ARG A 117 10.52 7.48 -10.54
C ARG A 117 11.32 8.45 -11.39
N GLN A 118 12.63 8.56 -11.15
CA GLN A 118 13.51 9.47 -11.86
C GLN A 118 14.91 8.90 -12.05
N ARG A 119 15.53 9.20 -13.20
CA ARG A 119 16.93 8.89 -13.45
C ARG A 119 17.80 10.00 -12.87
N VAL A 120 18.92 9.63 -12.26
CA VAL A 120 19.92 10.56 -11.73
C VAL A 120 21.26 10.34 -12.43
N PRO A 121 22.19 11.31 -12.45
CA PRO A 121 23.51 11.10 -13.06
C PRO A 121 24.31 10.01 -12.35
N ASP A 122 24.36 10.08 -11.02
CA ASP A 122 25.05 9.14 -10.14
C ASP A 122 24.27 9.00 -8.83
N ILE A 123 23.93 7.76 -8.45
CA ILE A 123 23.08 7.51 -7.28
C ILE A 123 23.77 7.81 -5.94
N TYR A 124 25.09 7.70 -5.87
CA TYR A 124 25.85 7.94 -4.64
C TYR A 124 25.98 9.44 -4.36
N ASP A 125 26.27 10.23 -5.39
CA ASP A 125 26.31 11.70 -5.28
C ASP A 125 24.93 12.26 -4.99
N HIS A 126 23.89 11.73 -5.66
CA HIS A 126 22.50 12.08 -5.38
C HIS A 126 22.10 11.75 -3.93
N ALA A 127 22.47 10.57 -3.43
CA ALA A 127 22.21 10.20 -2.04
C ALA A 127 22.92 11.15 -1.06
N LYS A 128 24.16 11.56 -1.36
CA LYS A 128 24.93 12.53 -0.56
C LYS A 128 24.24 13.89 -0.49
N GLU A 129 23.64 14.35 -1.57
CA GLU A 129 22.93 15.64 -1.60
C GLU A 129 21.60 15.60 -0.82
N ILE A 130 20.87 14.48 -0.91
CA ILE A 130 19.55 14.34 -0.31
C ILE A 130 19.63 14.01 1.19
N CYS A 131 20.68 13.33 1.65
CA CYS A 131 20.72 12.79 3.01
C CYS A 131 20.66 13.83 4.13
N THR A 132 20.91 15.11 3.85
CA THR A 132 20.76 16.20 4.82
C THR A 132 19.39 16.87 4.85
N LYS A 133 18.55 16.60 3.85
CA LYS A 133 17.23 17.23 3.68
C LYS A 133 16.18 16.45 4.47
N LYS A 134 15.04 17.08 4.73
CA LYS A 134 13.93 16.50 5.51
C LYS A 134 12.60 16.67 4.82
N TYR A 135 11.59 15.90 5.21
CA TYR A 135 10.24 16.13 4.70
C TYR A 135 9.71 17.49 5.22
N PRO A 136 9.04 18.33 4.40
CA PRO A 136 8.57 18.10 3.03
C PRO A 136 9.50 18.64 1.92
N GLU A 137 10.74 19.00 2.21
CA GLU A 137 11.71 19.46 1.20
C GLU A 137 12.04 18.36 0.18
N VAL A 138 12.05 17.10 0.64
CA VAL A 138 12.28 15.91 -0.18
C VAL A 138 11.26 14.82 0.15
N ASP A 139 10.93 14.01 -0.86
CA ASP A 139 9.90 12.96 -0.75
C ASP A 139 10.44 11.61 -0.24
N TYR A 140 11.77 11.44 -0.22
CA TYR A 140 12.46 10.23 0.21
C TYR A 140 13.85 10.56 0.76
N ASN A 141 14.46 9.59 1.44
CA ASN A 141 15.80 9.73 1.98
C ASN A 141 16.60 8.40 1.97
N PHE A 142 17.86 8.43 2.39
CA PHE A 142 18.77 7.28 2.41
C PHE A 142 19.25 6.97 3.84
N PRO A 143 18.35 6.62 4.78
CA PRO A 143 18.76 6.25 6.13
C PRO A 143 19.62 4.98 6.06
N ARG A 144 20.67 4.94 6.88
CA ARG A 144 21.49 3.74 7.06
C ARG A 144 20.69 2.66 7.80
N VAL A 145 20.76 1.41 7.34
CA VAL A 145 20.08 0.26 7.96
C VAL A 145 21.02 -0.95 7.97
N VAL A 146 20.99 -1.74 9.04
CA VAL A 146 21.71 -3.01 9.10
C VAL A 146 21.03 -4.03 8.19
N TYR A 147 21.80 -4.66 7.30
CA TYR A 147 21.35 -5.70 6.38
C TYR A 147 22.28 -6.92 6.52
N PRO A 148 21.96 -7.86 7.43
CA PRO A 148 22.87 -8.94 7.82
C PRO A 148 22.86 -10.09 6.79
N LYS A 149 23.32 -9.81 5.58
CA LYS A 149 23.54 -10.83 4.53
C LYS A 149 24.76 -11.69 4.87
N ASP A 150 24.71 -12.97 4.55
CA ASP A 150 25.84 -13.88 4.75
C ASP A 150 27.00 -13.53 3.81
N THR A 151 28.13 -13.10 4.37
CA THR A 151 29.32 -12.70 3.62
C THR A 151 30.20 -13.89 3.21
N SER A 152 29.83 -15.12 3.59
CA SER A 152 30.48 -16.32 3.05
C SER A 152 29.96 -16.70 1.65
N GLN A 153 28.82 -16.13 1.24
CA GLN A 153 28.23 -16.34 -0.09
C GLN A 153 29.07 -15.62 -1.17
N LYS A 154 29.34 -16.31 -2.29
CA LYS A 154 30.01 -15.72 -3.46
C LYS A 154 29.24 -14.49 -3.96
N GLY A 155 29.95 -13.36 -4.13
CA GLY A 155 29.40 -12.05 -4.51
C GLY A 155 29.12 -11.08 -3.35
N TRP A 156 29.15 -11.58 -2.10
CA TRP A 156 28.87 -10.82 -0.87
C TRP A 156 30.08 -10.72 0.08
N GLU A 157 31.24 -11.22 -0.31
CA GLU A 157 32.45 -11.31 0.52
C GLU A 157 32.91 -9.94 1.03
N HIS A 158 32.70 -8.92 0.21
CA HIS A 158 33.08 -7.54 0.50
C HIS A 158 31.94 -6.72 1.11
N PHE A 159 30.74 -7.28 1.23
CA PHE A 159 29.57 -6.53 1.64
C PHE A 159 29.64 -6.19 3.11
N LEU A 160 29.49 -4.89 3.41
CA LEU A 160 29.67 -4.38 4.77
C LEU A 160 28.47 -4.62 5.68
N GLN A 161 27.43 -5.30 5.17
CA GLN A 161 26.19 -5.64 5.88
C GLN A 161 25.34 -4.42 6.24
N PHE A 162 25.39 -3.40 5.39
CA PHE A 162 24.62 -2.18 5.53
C PHE A 162 23.94 -1.81 4.22
N ILE A 163 22.73 -1.28 4.34
CA ILE A 163 22.08 -0.46 3.33
C ILE A 163 22.43 1.00 3.65
N ASN A 164 22.68 1.80 2.60
CA ASN A 164 22.95 3.23 2.68
C ASN A 164 24.13 3.54 3.63
N LEU A 165 25.20 2.75 3.55
CA LEU A 165 26.43 3.04 4.27
C LEU A 165 27.07 4.31 3.71
N GLY A 166 26.96 5.39 4.48
CA GLY A 166 27.44 6.70 4.05
C GLY A 166 26.96 7.81 4.96
N ASN A 167 27.44 9.02 4.70
CA ASN A 167 26.95 10.26 5.29
C ASN A 167 27.18 11.44 4.33
N SER A 168 26.75 12.64 4.71
CA SER A 168 26.89 13.85 3.90
C SER A 168 28.32 14.39 3.81
N VAL A 169 29.21 13.99 4.72
CA VAL A 169 30.60 14.45 4.78
C VAL A 169 31.48 13.57 3.88
N ASP A 170 31.58 12.29 4.23
CA ASP A 170 32.43 11.28 3.59
C ASP A 170 31.81 10.74 2.29
N GLY A 171 30.51 10.96 2.09
CA GLY A 171 29.74 10.36 1.00
C GLY A 171 29.29 8.93 1.31
N PHE A 172 28.64 8.31 0.34
CA PHE A 172 28.20 6.92 0.42
C PHE A 172 29.28 6.00 -0.14
N THR A 173 29.53 4.88 0.56
CA THR A 173 30.50 3.87 0.12
C THR A 173 30.09 3.34 -1.25
N ARG A 174 30.96 3.55 -2.24
CA ARG A 174 30.76 3.14 -3.64
C ARG A 174 31.11 1.67 -3.82
N ASN A 175 30.39 0.98 -4.71
CA ASN A 175 30.76 -0.36 -5.15
C ASN A 175 31.89 -0.26 -6.18
N GLU A 176 32.77 -1.25 -6.20
CA GLU A 176 33.83 -1.39 -7.22
C GLU A 176 33.43 -2.47 -8.24
N PRO A 177 34.08 -2.52 -9.42
CA PRO A 177 33.94 -3.66 -10.31
C PRO A 177 34.17 -4.99 -9.56
N ASN A 178 33.19 -5.88 -9.59
CA ASN A 178 33.18 -7.18 -8.91
C ASN A 178 33.24 -7.14 -7.37
N ARG A 179 33.03 -5.98 -6.72
CA ARG A 179 32.95 -5.87 -5.26
C ARG A 179 31.75 -5.07 -4.79
N SER A 180 30.82 -5.79 -4.17
CA SER A 180 29.61 -5.25 -3.55
C SER A 180 29.93 -4.80 -2.12
N TYR A 181 30.07 -3.50 -1.85
CA TYR A 181 30.28 -2.99 -0.48
C TYR A 181 28.98 -2.52 0.17
N ASN A 182 28.08 -1.94 -0.63
CA ASN A 182 26.94 -1.17 -0.15
C ASN A 182 25.74 -1.29 -1.11
N ILE A 183 24.53 -1.23 -0.54
CA ILE A 183 23.28 -1.12 -1.29
C ILE A 183 22.76 0.29 -1.10
N ILE A 184 22.48 1.01 -2.19
CA ILE A 184 21.82 2.32 -2.12
C ILE A 184 20.32 2.11 -2.36
N HIS A 185 19.53 2.39 -1.32
CA HIS A 185 18.08 2.15 -1.28
C HIS A 185 17.37 3.43 -0.84
N PRO A 186 16.64 4.12 -1.73
CA PRO A 186 15.83 5.28 -1.35
C PRO A 186 14.60 4.85 -0.57
N MET A 187 14.35 5.44 0.60
CA MET A 187 13.20 5.13 1.44
C MET A 187 12.21 6.30 1.44
N PRO A 188 10.97 6.13 0.96
CA PRO A 188 10.02 7.22 0.87
C PRO A 188 9.50 7.65 2.24
N TYR A 189 9.25 8.94 2.43
CA TYR A 189 8.58 9.44 3.63
C TYR A 189 7.14 8.94 3.69
N LEU A 190 6.69 8.53 4.88
CA LEU A 190 5.34 8.06 5.14
C LEU A 190 4.28 9.07 4.67
N LEU A 191 4.47 10.36 5.02
CA LEU A 191 3.54 11.41 4.65
C LEU A 191 3.50 11.66 3.13
N TYR A 192 4.61 11.45 2.41
CA TYR A 192 4.63 11.50 0.96
C TYR A 192 3.75 10.39 0.35
N VAL A 193 3.91 9.14 0.83
CA VAL A 193 3.11 8.00 0.34
C VAL A 193 1.63 8.17 0.66
N LEU A 194 1.30 8.65 1.86
CA LEU A 194 -0.09 8.95 2.25
C LEU A 194 -0.70 10.03 1.36
N LYS A 195 -0.01 11.17 1.16
CA LYS A 195 -0.49 12.25 0.27
C LYS A 195 -0.68 11.75 -1.15
N THR A 196 0.28 10.99 -1.68
CA THR A 196 0.22 10.45 -3.05
C THR A 196 -0.92 9.46 -3.21
N GLY A 197 -1.12 8.56 -2.24
CA GLY A 197 -2.22 7.60 -2.25
C GLY A 197 -3.58 8.28 -2.18
N PHE A 198 -3.78 9.29 -1.32
CA PHE A 198 -5.06 10.01 -1.30
C PHE A 198 -5.27 10.87 -2.55
N ALA A 199 -4.22 11.47 -3.11
CA ALA A 199 -4.31 12.23 -4.36
C ALA A 199 -4.67 11.34 -5.56
N ASP A 200 -4.13 10.12 -5.64
CA ASP A 200 -4.50 9.10 -6.64
C ASP A 200 -5.98 8.70 -6.54
N ALA A 201 -6.58 8.79 -5.35
CA ALA A 201 -8.02 8.61 -5.14
C ALA A 201 -8.86 9.87 -5.43
N GLY A 202 -8.22 11.01 -5.73
CA GLY A 202 -8.86 12.30 -5.99
C GLY A 202 -9.08 13.18 -4.76
N TYR A 203 -8.35 12.95 -3.66
CA TYR A 203 -8.51 13.70 -2.41
C TYR A 203 -7.22 14.37 -1.94
N GLU A 204 -7.35 15.57 -1.39
CA GLU A 204 -6.29 16.28 -0.67
C GLU A 204 -6.27 15.83 0.80
N LEU A 205 -5.18 15.20 1.24
CA LEU A 205 -4.98 14.85 2.64
C LEU A 205 -4.75 16.11 3.48
N VAL A 206 -5.51 16.28 4.55
CA VAL A 206 -5.43 17.35 5.53
C VAL A 206 -5.62 16.82 6.97
N GLY A 207 -5.38 17.67 7.97
CA GLY A 207 -5.63 17.33 9.38
C GLY A 207 -4.37 17.09 10.22
N ASP A 208 -4.58 16.63 11.46
CA ASP A 208 -3.54 16.47 12.48
C ASP A 208 -2.34 15.65 11.98
N ILE A 209 -2.57 14.64 11.12
CA ILE A 209 -1.53 13.73 10.63
C ILE A 209 -0.35 14.46 9.97
N LEU A 210 -0.61 15.60 9.31
CA LEU A 210 0.42 16.37 8.61
C LEU A 210 1.36 17.11 9.56
N THR A 211 0.93 17.30 10.81
CA THR A 211 1.67 18.02 11.86
C THR A 211 2.11 17.12 13.00
N ASP A 212 1.87 15.81 12.91
CA ASP A 212 2.24 14.85 13.94
C ASP A 212 3.76 14.62 13.95
N GLU A 213 4.45 15.09 15.00
CA GLU A 213 5.90 14.98 15.16
C GLU A 213 6.43 13.54 15.18
N ASP A 214 5.58 12.57 15.55
CA ASP A 214 5.94 11.15 15.54
C ASP A 214 5.94 10.57 14.12
N PHE A 215 5.13 11.12 13.20
CA PHE A 215 5.00 10.64 11.81
C PHE A 215 5.67 11.52 10.76
N SER A 216 5.87 12.81 11.06
CA SER A 216 6.34 13.83 10.11
C SER A 216 7.65 13.49 9.41
N GLN A 217 8.54 12.74 10.07
CA GLN A 217 9.85 12.36 9.57
C GLN A 217 10.05 10.84 9.54
N GLN A 218 8.96 10.07 9.47
CA GLN A 218 9.06 8.63 9.31
C GLN A 218 9.27 8.30 7.83
N VAL A 219 10.26 7.45 7.54
CA VAL A 219 10.40 6.80 6.24
C VAL A 219 9.97 5.35 6.33
N LEU A 220 9.44 4.85 5.21
CA LEU A 220 9.04 3.46 5.07
C LEU A 220 10.26 2.61 4.71
N TYR A 221 10.52 1.62 5.54
CA TYR A 221 11.47 0.54 5.24
C TYR A 221 10.70 -0.66 4.72
N SER A 222 11.16 -1.21 3.60
CA SER A 222 10.75 -2.51 3.09
C SER A 222 11.97 -3.43 3.05
N ASN A 223 11.77 -4.71 3.31
CA ASN A 223 12.84 -5.72 3.18
C ASN A 223 12.97 -6.21 1.73
N ILE A 224 12.44 -5.45 0.76
CA ILE A 224 12.45 -5.78 -0.66
C ILE A 224 13.83 -5.44 -1.23
N PRO A 225 14.48 -6.36 -1.97
CA PRO A 225 15.72 -6.07 -2.67
C PRO A 225 15.57 -4.95 -3.72
N TYR A 226 16.19 -3.80 -3.46
CA TYR A 226 16.18 -2.65 -4.38
C TYR A 226 17.25 -2.73 -5.47
N TYR A 227 18.38 -3.37 -5.15
CA TYR A 227 19.51 -3.55 -6.06
C TYR A 227 19.18 -4.55 -7.18
N LEU A 228 19.94 -4.48 -8.27
CA LEU A 228 19.92 -5.50 -9.33
C LEU A 228 21.08 -6.47 -9.09
N THR A 229 20.89 -7.73 -9.46
CA THR A 229 21.91 -8.78 -9.29
C THR A 229 22.71 -9.08 -10.56
N THR A 230 22.43 -8.43 -11.69
CA THR A 230 23.11 -8.66 -12.98
C THR A 230 23.24 -7.36 -13.79
N ALA A 231 24.47 -7.04 -14.22
CA ALA A 231 24.78 -5.80 -14.92
C ALA A 231 24.72 -6.01 -16.43
N GLN A 232 24.11 -5.06 -17.14
CA GLN A 232 24.43 -4.82 -18.54
C GLN A 232 25.86 -4.29 -18.62
N GLN A 233 26.77 -5.07 -19.19
CA GLN A 233 27.95 -4.48 -19.83
C GLN A 233 27.56 -4.21 -21.28
N GLU A 234 27.76 -2.99 -21.77
CA GLU A 234 27.68 -2.70 -23.19
C GLU A 234 29.08 -2.92 -23.77
N HIS A 235 29.31 -4.06 -24.42
CA HIS A 235 30.54 -4.27 -25.18
C HIS A 235 30.28 -4.11 -26.67
N ILE A 236 30.92 -3.12 -27.30
CA ILE A 236 30.79 -2.82 -28.73
C ILE A 236 31.79 -3.68 -29.52
N LEU A 237 31.29 -4.68 -30.23
CA LEU A 237 32.08 -5.39 -31.25
C LEU A 237 32.20 -4.50 -32.49
N THR A 238 33.38 -3.94 -32.78
CA THR A 238 33.63 -3.23 -34.05
C THR A 238 34.35 -4.13 -35.05
N ALA A 239 34.18 -3.89 -36.35
CA ALA A 239 34.87 -4.63 -37.42
C ALA A 239 36.42 -4.54 -37.39
N VAL A 240 36.98 -3.74 -36.48
CA VAL A 240 38.43 -3.58 -36.27
C VAL A 240 38.96 -4.51 -35.16
N ALA A 241 38.08 -5.05 -34.31
CA ALA A 241 38.38 -6.06 -33.29
C ALA A 241 37.33 -7.19 -33.41
N PRO A 242 37.53 -8.16 -34.34
CA PRO A 242 36.51 -9.14 -34.69
C PRO A 242 36.27 -10.20 -33.62
N THR A 243 37.00 -10.18 -32.51
CA THR A 243 36.96 -11.20 -31.46
C THR A 243 36.78 -10.58 -30.08
N TYR A 244 35.92 -11.18 -29.26
CA TYR A 244 35.73 -10.87 -27.86
C TYR A 244 35.98 -12.12 -27.02
N GLU A 245 36.94 -12.04 -26.10
CA GLU A 245 37.21 -13.06 -25.09
C GLU A 245 36.28 -12.82 -23.90
N PHE A 246 35.51 -13.84 -23.52
CA PHE A 246 34.60 -13.71 -22.39
C PHE A 246 35.39 -13.68 -21.07
N PRO A 247 35.29 -12.60 -20.28
CA PRO A 247 36.08 -12.47 -19.05
C PRO A 247 35.62 -13.42 -17.94
N THR A 248 34.37 -13.91 -18.02
CA THR A 248 33.74 -14.74 -16.99
C THR A 248 32.81 -15.78 -17.61
N ALA A 249 32.72 -16.95 -16.97
CA ALA A 249 31.74 -17.98 -17.30
C ALA A 249 30.33 -17.52 -16.87
N GLY A 250 29.32 -17.81 -17.68
CA GLY A 250 28.00 -17.25 -17.46
C GLY A 250 27.06 -17.37 -18.64
N THR A 251 25.81 -16.99 -18.44
CA THR A 251 24.89 -16.76 -19.55
C THR A 251 25.04 -15.33 -20.03
N TRP A 252 25.33 -15.14 -21.31
CA TRP A 252 25.47 -13.83 -21.94
C TRP A 252 24.34 -13.60 -22.95
N ARG A 253 23.91 -12.35 -23.12
CA ARG A 253 22.92 -11.91 -24.10
C ARG A 253 23.58 -10.96 -25.08
N LEU A 254 23.69 -11.40 -26.32
CA LEU A 254 24.10 -10.59 -27.47
C LEU A 254 22.86 -9.98 -28.14
N VAL A 255 22.84 -8.66 -28.28
CA VAL A 255 21.77 -7.91 -28.94
C VAL A 255 22.37 -7.08 -30.08
N CYS A 256 21.77 -7.15 -31.25
CA CYS A 256 22.05 -6.28 -32.38
C CYS A 256 20.73 -5.60 -32.74
N ASP A 257 20.66 -4.27 -32.67
CA ASP A 257 19.42 -3.55 -32.92
C ASP A 257 19.59 -2.59 -34.09
N ASN A 258 18.76 -2.80 -35.11
CA ASN A 258 18.54 -1.91 -36.26
C ASN A 258 19.82 -1.47 -36.98
N GLN A 259 20.80 -2.37 -37.10
CA GLN A 259 22.07 -2.07 -37.75
C GLN A 259 21.90 -2.06 -39.27
N HIS A 260 22.31 -0.97 -39.93
CA HIS A 260 22.21 -0.87 -41.38
C HIS A 260 23.39 -1.56 -42.07
N ILE A 261 23.07 -2.56 -42.87
CA ILE A 261 24.01 -3.37 -43.64
C ILE A 261 23.99 -2.86 -45.08
N SER A 262 25.13 -2.39 -45.59
CA SER A 262 25.27 -1.81 -46.93
C SER A 262 25.73 -2.83 -47.98
N GLY A 263 24.95 -3.01 -49.05
CA GLY A 263 25.32 -3.86 -50.19
C GLY A 263 25.24 -5.36 -49.88
N THR A 264 26.00 -6.15 -50.64
CA THR A 264 26.06 -7.62 -50.49
C THR A 264 27.10 -7.99 -49.43
N ALA A 265 26.69 -8.76 -48.42
CA ALA A 265 27.54 -9.21 -47.33
C ALA A 265 27.06 -10.52 -46.70
N VAL A 266 27.99 -11.31 -46.18
CA VAL A 266 27.72 -12.47 -45.31
C VAL A 266 28.33 -12.20 -43.94
N LEU A 267 27.53 -12.29 -42.88
CA LEU A 267 27.96 -12.13 -41.50
C LEU A 267 27.85 -13.47 -40.77
N ARG A 268 28.96 -13.96 -40.20
CA ARG A 268 28.96 -15.17 -39.37
C ARG A 268 29.41 -14.82 -37.96
N LEU A 269 28.56 -15.12 -36.99
CA LEU A 269 28.91 -15.11 -35.58
C LEU A 269 29.43 -16.50 -35.22
N LYS A 270 30.63 -16.56 -34.65
CA LYS A 270 31.29 -17.79 -34.23
C LYS A 270 31.55 -17.76 -32.74
N LEU A 271 31.25 -18.85 -32.04
CA LEU A 271 31.71 -19.09 -30.67
C LEU A 271 32.75 -20.22 -30.73
N ASP A 272 33.99 -19.97 -30.33
CA ASP A 272 35.11 -20.91 -30.44
C ASP A 272 35.25 -21.54 -31.84
N ASN A 273 35.20 -20.68 -32.87
CA ASN A 273 35.20 -21.06 -34.30
C ASN A 273 33.98 -21.85 -34.80
N VAL A 274 33.00 -22.14 -33.95
CA VAL A 274 31.73 -22.75 -34.36
C VAL A 274 30.73 -21.67 -34.75
N VAL A 275 30.22 -21.71 -35.98
CA VAL A 275 29.18 -20.76 -36.44
C VAL A 275 27.90 -20.97 -35.64
N ILE A 276 27.58 -19.99 -34.79
CA ILE A 276 26.35 -19.98 -33.99
C ILE A 276 25.20 -19.27 -34.72
N ARG A 277 25.53 -18.41 -35.69
CA ARG A 277 24.55 -17.69 -36.50
C ARG A 277 25.17 -17.16 -37.78
N GLU A 278 24.43 -17.22 -38.87
CA GLU A 278 24.82 -16.68 -40.18
C GLU A 278 23.70 -15.79 -40.73
N PHE A 279 24.09 -14.69 -41.37
CA PHE A 279 23.19 -13.78 -42.07
C PHE A 279 23.72 -13.52 -43.48
N ASN A 280 22.85 -13.65 -44.47
CA ASN A 280 23.17 -13.45 -45.88
C ASN A 280 22.38 -12.25 -46.41
N PHE A 281 23.09 -11.24 -46.91
CA PHE A 281 22.52 -10.02 -47.46
C PHE A 281 22.87 -9.93 -48.94
N GLU A 282 21.85 -9.94 -49.81
CA GLU A 282 22.01 -9.76 -51.26
C GLU A 282 21.97 -8.28 -51.66
N ARG A 283 21.38 -7.43 -50.83
CA ARG A 283 21.22 -5.97 -50.97
C ARG A 283 21.25 -5.32 -49.59
N SER A 284 21.32 -3.98 -49.56
CA SER A 284 21.27 -3.24 -48.29
C SER A 284 19.99 -3.53 -47.50
N ASP A 285 20.14 -3.82 -46.21
CA ASP A 285 19.04 -4.17 -45.31
C ASP A 285 19.36 -3.77 -43.85
N THR A 286 18.47 -4.05 -42.92
CA THR A 286 18.63 -3.85 -41.49
C THR A 286 18.76 -5.18 -40.76
N LEU A 287 19.78 -5.29 -39.91
CA LEU A 287 20.02 -6.43 -39.04
C LEU A 287 19.55 -6.11 -37.62
N SER A 288 18.62 -6.94 -37.11
CA SER A 288 18.20 -6.93 -35.72
C SER A 288 18.06 -8.35 -35.19
N PHE A 289 18.68 -8.65 -34.04
CA PHE A 289 18.53 -9.94 -33.38
C PHE A 289 18.90 -9.90 -31.89
N THR A 290 18.40 -10.88 -31.14
CA THR A 290 18.89 -11.23 -29.80
C THR A 290 19.34 -12.69 -29.77
N GLN A 291 20.39 -13.00 -29.03
CA GLN A 291 20.94 -14.34 -28.85
C GLN A 291 21.41 -14.53 -27.40
N LEU A 292 21.06 -15.65 -26.78
CA LEU A 292 21.65 -16.09 -25.52
C LEU A 292 22.83 -17.02 -25.80
N LEU A 293 23.93 -16.83 -25.10
CA LEU A 293 25.16 -17.61 -25.18
C LEU A 293 25.44 -18.20 -23.80
N SER A 294 25.62 -19.51 -23.71
CA SER A 294 26.12 -20.16 -22.50
C SER A 294 27.62 -20.27 -22.61
N ILE A 295 28.33 -19.65 -21.67
CA ILE A 295 29.79 -19.64 -21.61
C ILE A 295 30.23 -20.47 -20.43
N ASP A 296 30.86 -21.61 -20.72
CA ASP A 296 31.21 -22.62 -19.73
C ASP A 296 32.62 -22.38 -19.15
N THR A 297 33.48 -21.65 -19.86
CA THR A 297 34.85 -21.33 -19.42
C THR A 297 35.27 -19.93 -19.84
N THR A 298 36.22 -19.31 -19.13
CA THR A 298 36.77 -17.96 -19.44
C THR A 298 37.67 -17.92 -20.68
N LEU A 299 37.81 -19.04 -21.40
CA LEU A 299 38.64 -19.16 -22.61
C LEU A 299 37.82 -19.12 -23.90
N GLN A 300 36.50 -18.98 -23.81
CA GLN A 300 35.66 -18.96 -25.00
C GLN A 300 35.72 -17.59 -25.68
N THR A 301 35.70 -17.60 -27.01
CA THR A 301 35.81 -16.40 -27.86
C THR A 301 34.61 -16.26 -28.78
N LEU A 302 33.96 -15.10 -28.73
CA LEU A 302 32.96 -14.69 -29.72
C LEU A 302 33.66 -13.96 -30.86
N ALA A 303 33.55 -14.46 -32.09
CA ALA A 303 34.09 -13.84 -33.27
C ALA A 303 32.99 -13.42 -34.26
N LEU A 304 33.19 -12.28 -34.92
CA LEU A 304 32.39 -11.83 -36.06
C LEU A 304 33.25 -11.90 -37.32
N GLU A 305 32.84 -12.76 -38.25
CA GLU A 305 33.41 -12.86 -39.59
C GLU A 305 32.48 -12.17 -40.59
N ILE A 306 33.07 -11.35 -41.47
CA ILE A 306 32.35 -10.59 -42.49
C ILE A 306 32.99 -10.88 -43.86
N GLU A 307 32.20 -11.36 -44.81
CA GLU A 307 32.59 -11.51 -46.21
C GLU A 307 31.78 -10.52 -47.07
N GLY A 308 32.44 -9.61 -47.79
CA GLY A 308 31.74 -8.63 -48.64
C GLY A 308 32.38 -7.24 -48.66
N THR A 309 31.60 -6.24 -49.09
CA THR A 309 32.05 -4.83 -49.19
C THR A 309 32.28 -4.25 -47.79
N PRO A 310 33.32 -3.41 -47.54
CA PRO A 310 33.57 -2.86 -46.21
C PRO A 310 32.37 -2.02 -45.74
N GLN A 311 31.78 -2.43 -44.62
CA GLN A 311 30.67 -1.72 -43.98
C GLN A 311 31.17 -0.86 -42.80
N PRO A 312 30.46 0.24 -42.48
CA PRO A 312 30.77 1.04 -41.30
C PRO A 312 30.56 0.23 -40.00
N GLN A 313 31.03 0.79 -38.89
CA GLN A 313 31.04 0.17 -37.55
C GLN A 313 29.73 -0.54 -37.20
N LEU A 314 29.69 -1.87 -37.35
CA LEU A 314 28.64 -2.69 -36.75
C LEU A 314 28.73 -2.52 -35.23
N THR A 315 27.61 -2.29 -34.56
CA THR A 315 27.53 -2.24 -33.10
C THR A 315 26.63 -3.36 -32.62
N MET A 316 27.17 -4.23 -31.76
CA MET A 316 26.41 -5.22 -31.02
C MET A 316 26.61 -4.97 -29.53
N ASN A 317 25.59 -5.24 -28.71
CA ASN A 317 25.61 -5.08 -27.26
C ASN A 317 25.64 -6.46 -26.60
N LEU A 318 26.72 -6.76 -25.88
CA LEU A 318 26.90 -8.05 -25.21
C LEU A 318 26.80 -7.93 -23.68
N ASN A 319 25.74 -8.46 -23.09
CA ASN A 319 25.41 -8.32 -21.67
C ASN A 319 25.58 -9.63 -20.91
N ILE A 320 26.10 -9.63 -19.68
CA ILE A 320 26.04 -10.83 -18.83
C ILE A 320 24.66 -10.90 -18.15
N VAL A 321 23.99 -12.04 -18.33
CA VAL A 321 22.65 -12.34 -17.78
C VAL A 321 22.76 -13.04 -16.43
N ALA A 322 23.85 -13.79 -16.19
CA ALA A 322 24.22 -14.38 -14.91
C ALA A 322 25.69 -14.80 -14.96
N GLU A 323 26.50 -14.38 -13.99
CA GLU A 323 27.84 -14.95 -13.78
C GLU A 323 27.71 -16.22 -12.96
N HIS A 324 28.43 -17.29 -13.31
CA HIS A 324 28.41 -18.53 -12.56
C HIS A 324 29.74 -18.78 -11.84
N SER A 325 29.68 -19.32 -10.63
CA SER A 325 30.84 -19.85 -9.92
C SER A 325 31.37 -21.12 -10.60
N GLU A 326 32.58 -21.54 -10.24
CA GLU A 326 33.15 -22.84 -10.67
C GLU A 326 32.22 -24.05 -10.38
N ASP A 327 31.30 -23.88 -9.42
CA ASP A 327 30.30 -24.89 -9.02
C ASP A 327 28.97 -24.77 -9.78
N GLY A 328 28.85 -23.83 -10.74
CA GLY A 328 27.65 -23.59 -11.54
C GLY A 328 26.58 -22.69 -10.89
N ASN A 329 26.85 -22.09 -9.73
CA ASN A 329 25.88 -21.23 -9.02
C ASN A 329 25.99 -19.77 -9.46
N VAL A 330 24.86 -19.07 -9.56
CA VAL A 330 24.85 -17.64 -9.92
C VAL A 330 25.56 -16.80 -8.85
N ILE A 331 26.53 -15.99 -9.26
CA ILE A 331 27.21 -15.00 -8.42
C ILE A 331 26.35 -13.74 -8.40
N GLU A 332 25.90 -13.34 -7.21
CA GLU A 332 25.11 -12.12 -7.02
C GLU A 332 26.04 -10.89 -7.01
N GLN A 333 25.90 -9.99 -7.98
CA GLN A 333 26.61 -8.69 -7.97
C GLN A 333 25.64 -7.56 -7.63
N VAL A 334 25.94 -6.73 -6.62
CA VAL A 334 25.07 -5.61 -6.23
C VAL A 334 25.30 -4.42 -7.15
N ILE A 335 24.34 -4.18 -8.03
CA ILE A 335 24.30 -2.98 -8.87
C ILE A 335 23.26 -2.01 -8.32
N ASN A 336 23.74 -0.82 -7.98
CA ASN A 336 22.88 0.30 -7.61
C ASN A 336 22.57 1.10 -8.88
N PRO A 337 21.36 0.98 -9.46
CA PRO A 337 21.04 1.73 -10.66
C PRO A 337 21.01 3.23 -10.36
N ASN A 338 21.40 4.05 -11.34
CA ASN A 338 21.28 5.50 -11.29
C ASN A 338 19.82 5.94 -11.51
N ILE A 339 18.89 5.32 -10.79
CA ILE A 339 17.45 5.54 -10.83
C ILE A 339 16.93 5.48 -9.40
N VAL A 340 16.17 6.49 -9.02
CA VAL A 340 15.30 6.46 -7.84
C VAL A 340 13.93 6.00 -8.30
N ASP A 341 13.47 4.86 -7.79
CA ASP A 341 12.17 4.26 -8.11
C ASP A 341 11.45 3.87 -6.82
N LEU A 342 10.67 4.80 -6.27
CA LEU A 342 10.03 4.61 -4.96
C LEU A 342 8.96 3.50 -4.98
N LYS A 343 8.50 3.09 -6.17
CA LYS A 343 7.58 1.95 -6.32
C LYS A 343 8.21 0.62 -5.89
N ARG A 344 9.54 0.51 -6.01
CA ARG A 344 10.32 -0.68 -5.61
C ARG A 344 10.81 -0.62 -4.15
N ALA A 345 10.57 0.49 -3.46
CA ALA A 345 11.10 0.75 -2.11
C ALA A 345 10.03 0.71 -1.00
N VAL A 346 8.76 0.51 -1.36
CA VAL A 346 7.63 0.44 -0.42
C VAL A 346 7.31 -1.02 -0.07
N PRO A 347 6.80 -1.32 1.13
CA PRO A 347 6.37 -2.68 1.51
C PRO A 347 5.29 -3.24 0.56
N ASP A 348 5.23 -4.56 0.43
CA ASP A 348 4.20 -5.27 -0.35
C ASP A 348 2.87 -5.34 0.42
N VAL A 349 2.24 -4.18 0.59
CA VAL A 349 0.94 -4.01 1.23
C VAL A 349 0.02 -3.18 0.34
N THR A 350 -1.28 -3.22 0.59
CA THR A 350 -2.22 -2.32 -0.08
C THR A 350 -2.19 -0.93 0.55
N PHE A 351 -2.67 0.08 -0.18
CA PHE A 351 -2.82 1.42 0.39
C PHE A 351 -3.77 1.42 1.59
N GLY A 352 -4.84 0.63 1.55
CA GLY A 352 -5.77 0.45 2.67
C GLY A 352 -5.10 -0.13 3.92
N GLU A 353 -4.21 -1.11 3.76
CA GLU A 353 -3.44 -1.71 4.87
C GLU A 353 -2.50 -0.70 5.53
N LEU A 354 -1.83 0.15 4.73
CA LEU A 354 -1.00 1.24 5.23
C LEU A 354 -1.84 2.23 6.05
N VAL A 355 -2.94 2.73 5.47
CA VAL A 355 -3.83 3.69 6.11
C VAL A 355 -4.41 3.12 7.42
N LYS A 356 -4.85 1.85 7.42
CA LYS A 356 -5.34 1.15 8.61
C LYS A 356 -4.26 1.05 9.69
N THR A 357 -3.04 0.72 9.30
CA THR A 357 -1.91 0.58 10.22
C THR A 357 -1.59 1.91 10.90
N ILE A 358 -1.51 3.02 10.14
CA ILE A 358 -1.27 4.35 10.70
C ILE A 358 -2.44 4.82 11.57
N LYS A 359 -3.68 4.55 11.14
CA LYS A 359 -4.89 4.84 11.91
C LYS A 359 -4.82 4.19 13.29
N ASN A 360 -4.54 2.89 13.31
CA ASN A 360 -4.48 2.09 14.54
C ASN A 360 -3.27 2.45 15.42
N TRP A 361 -2.25 3.09 14.88
CA TRP A 361 -1.08 3.41 15.67
C TRP A 361 -1.33 4.50 16.71
N LYS A 362 -2.06 5.56 16.35
CA LYS A 362 -2.33 6.72 17.21
C LYS A 362 -3.81 7.09 17.29
N ASN A 363 -4.69 6.13 16.99
CA ASN A 363 -6.15 6.25 17.07
C ASN A 363 -6.71 7.43 16.25
N TYR A 364 -6.34 7.48 14.97
CA TYR A 364 -6.87 8.47 14.03
C TYR A 364 -8.29 8.10 13.56
N ASP A 365 -9.08 9.10 13.19
CA ASP A 365 -10.33 8.98 12.42
C ASP A 365 -10.16 9.71 11.09
N MET A 366 -10.93 9.27 10.10
CA MET A 366 -10.90 9.82 8.76
C MET A 366 -12.28 10.32 8.36
N THR A 367 -12.35 11.54 7.84
CA THR A 367 -13.58 12.15 7.31
C THR A 367 -13.31 12.80 5.96
N ILE A 368 -14.31 12.77 5.06
CA ILE A 368 -14.22 13.37 3.73
C ILE A 368 -15.21 14.53 3.70
N GLU A 369 -14.74 15.70 3.28
CA GLU A 369 -15.57 16.86 2.98
C GLU A 369 -15.15 17.43 1.62
N GLY A 370 -16.04 17.29 0.63
CA GLY A 370 -15.72 17.66 -0.75
C GLY A 370 -14.53 16.88 -1.29
N ASN A 371 -13.48 17.59 -1.72
CA ASN A 371 -12.24 17.01 -2.23
C ASN A 371 -11.15 16.85 -1.16
N ARG A 372 -11.47 17.10 0.12
CA ARG A 372 -10.52 16.99 1.23
C ARG A 372 -10.81 15.78 2.08
N LEU A 373 -9.73 15.09 2.45
CA LEU A 373 -9.76 13.98 3.40
C LEU A 373 -9.03 14.41 4.67
N TYR A 374 -9.78 14.55 5.76
CA TYR A 374 -9.25 14.90 7.07
C TYR A 374 -8.89 13.62 7.83
N MET A 375 -7.63 13.50 8.22
CA MET A 375 -7.15 12.46 9.13
C MET A 375 -6.73 13.10 10.45
N ASN A 376 -7.61 13.02 11.45
CA ASN A 376 -7.46 13.68 12.75
C ASN A 376 -7.43 12.67 13.90
N ARG A 377 -6.74 12.99 14.99
CA ARG A 377 -6.79 12.14 16.19
C ARG A 377 -8.17 12.21 16.81
N ILE A 378 -8.70 11.09 17.28
CA ILE A 378 -9.97 11.09 18.01
C ILE A 378 -9.74 11.78 19.36
N ARG A 379 -10.28 12.99 19.52
CA ARG A 379 -10.25 13.74 20.79
C ARG A 379 -11.63 13.72 21.43
N LEU A 380 -11.66 13.54 22.75
CA LEU A 380 -12.91 13.55 23.52
C LEU A 380 -13.52 14.96 23.60
N GLU A 381 -12.78 16.03 23.32
CA GLU A 381 -13.21 17.41 23.58
C GLU A 381 -14.24 17.96 22.57
N GLU A 382 -14.50 17.28 21.45
CA GLU A 382 -15.58 17.62 20.51
C GLU A 382 -17.00 17.36 21.07
N ARG A 383 -17.09 16.87 22.32
CA ARG A 383 -18.33 16.43 22.98
C ARG A 383 -19.27 17.56 23.38
N SER A 384 -18.88 18.84 23.32
CA SER A 384 -19.70 19.96 23.83
C SER A 384 -21.00 20.18 23.04
N LEU A 385 -21.03 19.79 21.77
CA LEU A 385 -22.16 19.96 20.85
C LEU A 385 -22.97 18.66 20.73
N ALA A 386 -23.78 18.35 21.73
CA ALA A 386 -24.73 17.24 21.66
C ALA A 386 -26.02 17.67 20.94
N LYS A 387 -26.46 16.90 19.94
CA LYS A 387 -27.75 17.11 19.28
C LYS A 387 -28.87 16.58 20.17
N ASP A 388 -29.94 17.37 20.31
CA ASP A 388 -31.09 16.95 21.10
C ASP A 388 -31.82 15.80 20.40
N PHE A 389 -31.95 14.68 21.09
CA PHE A 389 -32.57 13.45 20.59
C PHE A 389 -33.74 13.01 21.46
N ARG A 390 -34.10 13.82 22.46
CA ARG A 390 -35.13 13.48 23.47
C ARG A 390 -36.51 13.25 22.86
N SER A 391 -36.82 13.91 21.73
CA SER A 391 -38.08 13.74 21.01
C SER A 391 -38.26 12.34 20.42
N TRP A 392 -37.20 11.56 20.30
CA TRP A 392 -37.21 10.20 19.76
C TRP A 392 -36.92 9.13 20.82
N GLU A 393 -36.97 9.51 22.10
CA GLU A 393 -36.89 8.55 23.20
C GLU A 393 -38.12 7.64 23.22
N VAL A 394 -37.89 6.38 23.56
CA VAL A 394 -38.94 5.41 23.85
C VAL A 394 -38.90 5.08 25.33
N ARG A 395 -40.04 4.68 25.91
CA ARG A 395 -40.11 4.40 27.35
C ARG A 395 -39.14 3.31 27.81
N GLU A 396 -38.97 2.27 26.99
CA GLU A 396 -38.18 1.08 27.33
C GLU A 396 -37.22 0.72 26.19
N PRO A 397 -36.05 1.39 26.09
CA PRO A 397 -35.05 1.01 25.11
C PRO A 397 -34.41 -0.33 25.48
N LYS A 398 -33.99 -1.12 24.48
CA LYS A 398 -33.22 -2.34 24.70
C LYS A 398 -31.83 -1.96 25.23
N LYS A 399 -31.45 -2.52 26.38
CA LYS A 399 -30.13 -2.33 26.98
C LYS A 399 -29.30 -3.60 26.77
N ASN A 400 -28.14 -3.45 26.13
CA ASN A 400 -27.15 -4.51 26.04
C ASN A 400 -25.95 -4.13 26.92
N PHE A 401 -25.62 -4.99 27.87
CA PHE A 401 -24.45 -4.81 28.72
C PHE A 401 -23.25 -5.43 28.01
N LEU A 402 -22.25 -4.62 27.69
CA LEU A 402 -21.02 -5.11 27.10
C LEU A 402 -20.24 -5.91 28.16
N THR A 403 -19.90 -7.15 27.85
CA THR A 403 -19.03 -8.00 28.68
C THR A 403 -17.55 -7.71 28.47
N LYS A 404 -17.21 -6.82 27.52
CA LYS A 404 -15.82 -6.53 27.15
C LYS A 404 -15.06 -5.94 28.32
N GLN A 405 -14.00 -6.63 28.72
CA GLN A 405 -13.20 -6.26 29.88
C GLN A 405 -11.95 -5.44 29.50
N SER A 406 -11.41 -5.63 28.30
CA SER A 406 -10.18 -4.95 27.86
C SER A 406 -9.92 -5.01 26.36
N TYR A 407 -8.96 -4.21 25.90
CA TYR A 407 -8.44 -4.23 24.53
C TYR A 407 -6.98 -4.70 24.53
N LEU A 408 -6.59 -5.49 23.53
CA LEU A 408 -5.21 -5.93 23.33
C LEU A 408 -4.61 -5.29 22.09
N ILE A 409 -3.60 -4.44 22.29
CA ILE A 409 -2.80 -3.88 21.20
C ILE A 409 -1.68 -4.88 20.89
N LYS A 410 -1.65 -5.35 19.65
CA LYS A 410 -0.68 -6.33 19.15
C LYS A 410 0.11 -5.76 17.97
N PHE A 411 1.40 -6.05 17.98
CA PHE A 411 2.34 -5.75 16.91
C PHE A 411 2.66 -7.03 16.14
N PRO A 412 3.30 -6.94 14.95
CA PRO A 412 3.68 -8.13 14.19
C PRO A 412 4.55 -9.07 15.02
N GLU A 413 4.43 -10.37 14.78
CA GLU A 413 5.33 -11.36 15.37
C GLU A 413 6.72 -11.22 14.75
N MET A 414 7.76 -11.09 15.57
CA MET A 414 9.15 -10.99 15.12
C MET A 414 9.71 -12.38 14.80
N ASP A 415 10.68 -12.45 13.89
CA ASP A 415 11.26 -13.75 13.49
C ASP A 415 11.98 -14.43 14.65
N ASP A 416 12.69 -13.62 15.45
CA ASP A 416 13.33 -14.05 16.68
C ASP A 416 12.49 -13.59 17.88
N LYS A 417 11.98 -14.57 18.62
CA LYS A 417 11.12 -14.38 19.79
C LYS A 417 11.77 -13.56 20.90
N SER A 418 13.11 -13.49 20.96
CA SER A 418 13.81 -12.66 21.93
C SER A 418 13.60 -11.15 21.71
N TYR A 419 13.22 -10.76 20.48
CA TYR A 419 12.90 -9.37 20.12
C TYR A 419 11.41 -9.11 20.00
N GLN A 420 10.57 -10.08 20.39
CA GLN A 420 9.12 -9.94 20.29
C GLN A 420 8.65 -8.70 21.06
N LEU A 421 7.93 -7.83 20.36
CA LEU A 421 7.30 -6.68 21.01
C LEU A 421 6.19 -7.16 21.94
N PRO A 422 6.10 -6.61 23.15
CA PRO A 422 5.13 -7.09 24.12
C PRO A 422 3.72 -6.66 23.75
N ILE A 423 2.74 -7.43 24.21
CA ILE A 423 1.32 -7.15 24.02
C ILE A 423 0.89 -6.16 25.09
N VAL A 424 0.10 -5.15 24.72
CA VAL A 424 -0.40 -4.17 25.70
C VAL A 424 -1.89 -4.39 25.90
N GLN A 425 -2.28 -4.67 27.14
CA GLN A 425 -3.68 -4.70 27.53
C GLN A 425 -4.09 -3.33 28.05
N VAL A 426 -5.12 -2.74 27.45
CA VAL A 426 -5.74 -1.49 27.89
C VAL A 426 -7.03 -1.84 28.64
N THR A 427 -7.14 -1.38 29.88
CA THR A 427 -8.30 -1.53 30.75
C THR A 427 -9.02 -0.18 30.93
N ASP A 428 -10.04 -0.14 31.79
CA ASP A 428 -10.85 1.05 32.05
C ASP A 428 -10.04 2.24 32.60
N ASN A 429 -8.95 2.00 33.32
CA ASN A 429 -8.18 3.06 33.98
C ASN A 429 -6.66 2.99 33.77
N SER A 430 -6.14 1.90 33.20
CA SER A 430 -4.70 1.70 33.01
C SER A 430 -4.38 0.91 31.75
N TYR A 431 -3.08 0.70 31.50
CA TYR A 431 -2.62 -0.34 30.61
C TYR A 431 -1.55 -1.17 31.32
N GLN A 432 -1.44 -2.43 30.93
CA GLN A 432 -0.39 -3.32 31.40
C GLN A 432 0.24 -4.07 30.25
N VAL A 433 1.51 -4.42 30.44
CA VAL A 433 2.31 -5.17 29.47
C VAL A 433 2.15 -6.66 29.78
N LEU A 434 1.77 -7.43 28.77
CA LEU A 434 1.55 -8.87 28.88
C LEU A 434 2.53 -9.64 28.00
N SER A 435 2.92 -10.81 28.49
CA SER A 435 3.48 -11.86 27.66
C SER A 435 2.39 -12.49 26.75
N PRO A 436 2.77 -13.15 25.64
CA PRO A 436 1.83 -13.88 24.79
C PRO A 436 0.99 -14.93 25.55
N GLN A 437 1.59 -15.58 26.55
CA GLN A 437 0.91 -16.61 27.36
C GLN A 437 -0.13 -16.02 28.32
N GLU A 438 0.13 -14.83 28.88
CA GLU A 438 -0.83 -14.12 29.71
C GLU A 438 -1.98 -13.58 28.85
N ALA A 439 -1.65 -13.01 27.68
CA ALA A 439 -2.64 -12.51 26.73
C ALA A 439 -3.60 -13.62 26.25
N SER A 440 -3.11 -14.85 26.03
CA SER A 440 -3.94 -15.98 25.59
C SER A 440 -4.95 -16.49 26.63
N LYS A 441 -4.77 -16.13 27.91
CA LYS A 441 -5.67 -16.54 29.00
C LYS A 441 -6.86 -15.59 29.18
N LEU A 442 -6.83 -14.42 28.55
CA LEU A 442 -7.88 -13.42 28.68
C LEU A 442 -9.09 -13.81 27.82
N THR A 443 -10.29 -13.63 28.39
CA THR A 443 -11.57 -13.76 27.69
C THR A 443 -12.22 -12.39 27.50
N ASP A 444 -13.22 -12.29 26.61
CA ASP A 444 -13.99 -11.05 26.39
C ASP A 444 -13.13 -9.83 26.01
N ILE A 445 -12.10 -10.05 25.19
CA ILE A 445 -11.17 -9.04 24.70
C ILE A 445 -11.53 -8.55 23.30
N THR A 446 -11.04 -7.37 22.92
CA THR A 446 -10.98 -6.92 21.52
C THR A 446 -9.54 -6.67 21.12
N GLU A 447 -9.13 -7.22 19.99
CA GLU A 447 -7.76 -7.10 19.51
C GLU A 447 -7.62 -5.96 18.52
N VAL A 448 -6.50 -5.23 18.63
CA VAL A 448 -6.13 -4.13 17.77
C VAL A 448 -4.80 -4.47 17.16
N GLN A 449 -4.81 -4.77 15.88
CA GLN A 449 -3.60 -5.13 15.14
C GLN A 449 -2.96 -3.86 14.57
N ILE A 450 -1.68 -3.68 14.87
CA ILE A 450 -0.81 -2.69 14.25
C ILE A 450 0.07 -3.44 13.24
N GLY A 451 -0.15 -3.25 11.95
CA GLY A 451 0.50 -4.00 10.85
C GLY A 451 1.97 -3.65 10.58
N GLY A 452 2.65 -3.01 11.53
CA GLY A 452 4.03 -2.56 11.38
C GLY A 452 4.73 -2.38 12.71
N TYR A 453 6.02 -2.02 12.66
CA TYR A 453 6.78 -1.62 13.85
C TYR A 453 7.86 -0.58 13.53
N CYS A 454 8.31 0.15 14.55
CA CYS A 454 9.50 1.00 14.43
C CYS A 454 10.75 0.14 14.56
N LEU A 455 11.68 0.23 13.61
CA LEU A 455 12.90 -0.57 13.64
C LEU A 455 13.75 -0.18 14.86
N PRO A 456 14.12 -1.14 15.73
CA PRO A 456 14.98 -0.87 16.88
C PRO A 456 16.38 -0.49 16.41
N ARG A 457 17.06 0.34 17.21
CA ARG A 457 18.47 0.68 16.98
C ARG A 457 19.38 -0.22 17.79
N VAL A 458 20.44 -0.68 17.14
CA VAL A 458 21.46 -1.54 17.75
C VAL A 458 22.85 -1.00 17.45
N MET A 459 23.80 -1.30 18.33
CA MET A 459 25.21 -1.13 18.03
C MET A 459 25.65 -2.30 17.15
N PHE A 460 25.94 -2.03 15.87
CA PHE A 460 26.38 -3.04 14.91
C PHE A 460 27.62 -2.52 14.19
N LYS A 461 28.73 -3.28 14.27
CA LYS A 461 30.02 -2.92 13.66
C LYS A 461 30.42 -1.45 13.91
N GLY A 462 30.33 -1.01 15.17
CA GLY A 462 30.69 0.36 15.61
C GLY A 462 29.68 1.46 15.26
N ASN A 463 28.53 1.12 14.68
CA ASN A 463 27.51 2.09 14.27
C ASN A 463 26.18 1.84 14.99
N TYR A 464 25.55 2.91 15.49
CA TYR A 464 24.25 2.82 16.15
C TYR A 464 23.10 3.04 15.14
N THR A 465 22.58 1.95 14.59
CA THR A 465 21.79 1.93 13.35
C THR A 465 20.52 1.09 13.49
N PRO A 466 19.40 1.45 12.82
CA PRO A 466 18.21 0.61 12.73
C PRO A 466 18.48 -0.80 12.17
N ILE A 467 17.77 -1.80 12.68
CA ILE A 467 17.81 -3.19 12.17
C ILE A 467 16.39 -3.75 12.05
N ALA A 468 16.11 -4.47 10.96
CA ALA A 468 14.87 -5.21 10.81
C ALA A 468 14.89 -6.47 11.70
N ARG A 469 13.79 -6.73 12.42
CA ARG A 469 13.59 -7.91 13.28
C ARG A 469 12.54 -8.89 12.73
N LYS A 470 12.01 -8.57 11.56
CA LYS A 470 11.06 -9.37 10.82
C LYS A 470 11.47 -9.41 9.36
N SER A 471 11.64 -10.62 8.84
CA SER A 471 11.85 -10.89 7.43
C SER A 471 10.50 -10.97 6.73
N GLY A 472 10.47 -10.53 5.48
CA GLY A 472 9.26 -10.45 4.67
C GLY A 472 8.98 -9.06 4.15
N GLU A 473 8.26 -9.03 3.04
CA GLU A 473 8.01 -7.81 2.25
C GLU A 473 6.72 -7.10 2.70
N ALA A 474 5.80 -7.82 3.35
CA ALA A 474 4.47 -7.34 3.73
C ALA A 474 4.41 -6.62 5.10
N THR A 475 5.55 -6.41 5.79
CA THR A 475 5.55 -5.69 7.09
C THR A 475 5.97 -4.24 6.90
N ILE A 476 5.18 -3.33 7.47
CA ILE A 476 5.52 -1.90 7.47
C ILE A 476 6.60 -1.62 8.52
N GLY A 477 7.83 -1.37 8.06
CA GLY A 477 8.91 -0.88 8.89
C GLY A 477 8.95 0.65 8.91
N LEU A 478 9.02 1.25 10.09
CA LEU A 478 9.21 2.70 10.24
C LEU A 478 10.61 3.02 10.78
N ILE A 479 11.25 4.00 10.16
CA ILE A 479 12.51 4.58 10.62
C ILE A 479 12.31 6.09 10.72
N TRP A 480 12.64 6.68 11.86
CA TRP A 480 12.61 8.12 11.99
C TRP A 480 13.88 8.71 11.37
N TYR A 481 13.76 9.69 10.47
CA TYR A 481 14.91 10.26 9.79
C TYR A 481 14.71 11.75 9.48
N ASP A 482 15.54 12.58 10.10
CA ASP A 482 15.45 14.05 10.08
C ASP A 482 16.49 14.73 9.17
N GLY A 483 17.22 13.96 8.36
CA GLY A 483 18.32 14.49 7.54
C GLY A 483 19.69 14.40 8.23
N ASN A 484 19.84 13.67 9.33
CA ASN A 484 21.18 13.46 9.89
C ASN A 484 21.35 12.08 10.50
N ASN A 485 20.37 11.64 11.29
CA ASN A 485 20.44 10.34 11.94
C ASN A 485 19.17 9.52 11.78
N GLY A 486 19.35 8.26 11.38
CA GLY A 486 18.33 7.22 11.54
C GLY A 486 18.05 7.00 13.03
N GLY A 487 16.86 7.38 13.44
CA GLY A 487 16.38 7.33 14.81
C GLY A 487 15.21 6.37 15.00
N PHE A 488 14.66 6.43 16.21
CA PHE A 488 13.56 5.62 16.67
C PHE A 488 12.62 6.48 17.50
N ARG A 489 11.32 6.44 17.21
CA ARG A 489 10.29 7.17 17.98
C ARG A 489 9.70 6.26 19.04
N LYS A 490 10.15 6.44 20.29
CA LYS A 490 9.68 5.64 21.44
C LYS A 490 8.15 5.71 21.62
N ALA A 491 7.53 6.85 21.33
CA ALA A 491 6.08 7.05 21.45
C ALA A 491 5.27 6.10 20.55
N LEU A 492 5.86 5.62 19.45
CA LEU A 492 5.24 4.67 18.53
C LEU A 492 5.46 3.21 18.95
N THR A 493 5.96 2.94 20.15
CA THR A 493 6.25 1.57 20.61
C THR A 493 5.54 1.21 21.91
N PRO A 494 5.29 -0.08 22.16
CA PRO A 494 4.81 -0.54 23.46
C PRO A 494 5.74 -0.11 24.62
N PRO A 495 5.17 0.25 25.78
CA PRO A 495 3.74 0.37 26.05
C PRO A 495 3.16 1.74 25.67
N LEU A 496 4.00 2.72 25.30
CA LEU A 496 3.60 4.13 25.15
C LEU A 496 2.52 4.37 24.10
N VAL A 497 2.44 3.52 23.07
CA VAL A 497 1.38 3.57 22.06
C VAL A 497 -0.03 3.51 22.68
N ALA A 498 -0.18 2.86 23.85
CA ALA A 498 -1.47 2.72 24.54
C ALA A 498 -2.01 4.04 25.10
N GLU A 499 -1.16 5.06 25.30
CA GLU A 499 -1.61 6.38 25.75
C GLU A 499 -2.59 7.02 24.75
N TYR A 500 -2.42 6.74 23.46
CA TYR A 500 -3.32 7.24 22.40
C TYR A 500 -4.70 6.55 22.38
N TRP A 501 -4.81 5.41 23.08
CA TRP A 501 -5.99 4.56 23.09
C TRP A 501 -6.74 4.59 24.42
N LYS A 502 -6.06 4.89 25.52
CA LYS A 502 -6.57 4.83 26.89
C LYS A 502 -7.92 5.54 27.05
N GLU A 503 -7.99 6.80 26.64
CA GLU A 503 -9.20 7.63 26.78
C GLU A 503 -10.38 7.12 25.92
N TRP A 504 -10.09 6.59 24.73
CA TRP A 504 -11.12 6.04 23.85
C TRP A 504 -11.66 4.70 24.34
N TYR A 505 -10.79 3.83 24.86
CA TYR A 505 -11.19 2.51 25.35
C TYR A 505 -11.80 2.52 26.73
N LYS A 506 -11.41 3.43 27.60
CA LYS A 506 -12.09 3.67 28.88
C LYS A 506 -13.60 3.83 28.70
N MET A 507 -14.01 4.58 27.69
CA MET A 507 -15.42 4.79 27.37
C MET A 507 -16.13 3.55 26.80
N ARG A 508 -15.41 2.58 26.23
CA ARG A 508 -16.00 1.38 25.62
C ARG A 508 -16.02 0.19 26.59
N ILE A 509 -15.15 0.18 27.58
CA ILE A 509 -15.10 -0.85 28.62
C ILE A 509 -16.24 -0.59 29.60
N ALA A 510 -17.05 -1.62 29.89
CA ALA A 510 -18.23 -1.54 30.75
C ALA A 510 -19.34 -0.55 30.31
N ALA A 511 -19.33 -0.09 29.07
CA ALA A 511 -20.38 0.79 28.56
C ALA A 511 -21.69 0.03 28.32
N THR A 512 -22.80 0.71 28.55
CA THR A 512 -24.14 0.17 28.22
C THR A 512 -24.50 0.62 26.82
N GLU A 513 -24.83 -0.34 25.94
CA GLU A 513 -25.40 -0.04 24.64
C GLU A 513 -26.92 0.08 24.75
N TYR A 514 -27.46 1.10 24.11
CA TYR A 514 -28.90 1.33 24.02
C TYR A 514 -29.34 1.22 22.57
N THR A 515 -30.33 0.38 22.32
CA THR A 515 -30.96 0.22 21.01
C THR A 515 -32.45 0.53 21.11
N TRP A 516 -32.95 1.38 20.22
CA TRP A 516 -34.38 1.65 20.09
C TRP A 516 -34.76 2.00 18.67
N SER A 517 -36.05 1.86 18.36
CA SER A 517 -36.62 2.19 17.05
C SER A 517 -37.67 3.27 17.16
N PHE A 518 -37.74 4.15 16.16
CA PHE A 518 -38.75 5.21 16.06
C PHE A 518 -39.03 5.55 14.60
N VAL A 519 -40.19 6.16 14.34
CA VAL A 519 -40.54 6.70 13.03
C VAL A 519 -40.27 8.20 13.03
N CYS A 520 -39.61 8.71 12.00
CA CYS A 520 -39.31 10.13 11.87
C CYS A 520 -39.41 10.62 10.42
N ASN A 521 -39.59 11.92 10.26
CA ASN A 521 -39.56 12.56 8.96
C ASN A 521 -38.12 12.65 8.42
N LYS A 522 -37.91 12.30 7.14
CA LYS A 522 -36.60 12.33 6.47
C LYS A 522 -35.90 13.69 6.61
N ASN A 523 -36.64 14.80 6.48
CA ASN A 523 -36.07 16.15 6.57
C ASN A 523 -35.59 16.52 7.97
N GLN A 524 -36.22 15.96 9.02
CA GLN A 524 -35.77 16.16 10.39
C GLN A 524 -34.50 15.34 10.65
N PHE A 525 -34.45 14.11 10.14
CA PHE A 525 -33.34 13.18 10.41
C PHE A 525 -32.07 13.46 9.59
N ARG A 526 -32.16 14.10 8.42
CA ARG A 526 -31.00 14.37 7.52
C ARG A 526 -29.82 15.08 8.18
N HIS A 527 -30.08 15.81 9.25
CA HIS A 527 -29.08 16.56 10.01
C HIS A 527 -28.33 15.70 11.03
N ILE A 528 -28.76 14.45 11.24
CA ILE A 528 -28.07 13.48 12.09
C ILE A 528 -27.06 12.71 11.23
N ALA A 529 -25.82 12.72 11.67
CA ALA A 529 -24.71 11.96 11.11
C ALA A 529 -24.23 10.95 12.15
N LEU A 530 -23.71 9.83 11.67
CA LEU A 530 -23.22 8.73 12.48
C LEU A 530 -22.11 9.10 13.48
N ARG A 531 -21.39 10.21 13.25
CA ARG A 531 -20.35 10.74 14.15
C ARG A 531 -20.87 11.75 15.18
N ASP A 532 -22.15 12.13 15.12
CA ASP A 532 -22.71 13.07 16.07
C ASP A 532 -22.75 12.47 17.48
N THR A 533 -22.55 13.35 18.47
CA THR A 533 -22.94 13.06 19.85
C THR A 533 -24.39 13.48 20.03
N ILE A 534 -25.19 12.63 20.66
CA ILE A 534 -26.61 12.90 20.93
C ILE A 534 -26.88 13.00 22.43
N LEU A 535 -27.94 13.72 22.79
CA LEU A 535 -28.48 13.76 24.14
C LEU A 535 -29.81 12.98 24.17
N ALA A 536 -29.80 11.83 24.84
CA ALA A 536 -30.97 10.96 25.04
C ALA A 536 -30.93 10.35 26.44
N TYR A 537 -32.09 10.15 27.06
CA TYR A 537 -32.26 9.62 28.41
C TYR A 537 -31.47 10.39 29.47
N LYS A 538 -31.33 11.71 29.29
CA LYS A 538 -30.50 12.62 30.10
C LYS A 538 -29.00 12.27 30.10
N GLN A 539 -28.55 11.44 29.17
CA GLN A 539 -27.16 11.04 28.98
C GLN A 539 -26.66 11.49 27.62
N ARG A 540 -25.37 11.79 27.54
CA ARG A 540 -24.72 11.95 26.24
C ARG A 540 -24.43 10.55 25.72
N MET A 541 -24.64 10.35 24.43
CA MET A 541 -24.43 9.05 23.79
C MET A 541 -23.75 9.23 22.45
N LEU A 542 -22.87 8.30 22.10
CA LEU A 542 -22.29 8.20 20.76
C LEU A 542 -23.10 7.22 19.92
N ILE A 543 -23.34 7.59 18.67
CA ILE A 543 -24.04 6.71 17.74
C ILE A 543 -23.07 5.63 17.26
N LYS A 544 -23.38 4.36 17.57
CA LYS A 544 -22.63 3.19 17.11
C LYS A 544 -23.10 2.75 15.73
N SER A 545 -24.40 2.66 15.54
CA SER A 545 -24.99 2.31 14.25
C SER A 545 -26.37 2.93 14.08
N ILE A 546 -26.77 3.11 12.83
CA ILE A 546 -28.10 3.55 12.44
C ILE A 546 -28.57 2.60 11.34
N ASN A 547 -29.73 1.98 11.51
CA ASN A 547 -30.44 1.28 10.46
C ASN A 547 -31.65 2.12 10.05
N LYS A 548 -31.74 2.47 8.76
CA LYS A 548 -32.83 3.28 8.19
C LYS A 548 -33.61 2.43 7.21
N THR A 549 -34.87 2.14 7.50
CA THR A 549 -35.79 1.52 6.57
C THR A 549 -36.70 2.58 5.98
N VAL A 550 -36.71 2.70 4.65
CA VAL A 550 -37.63 3.59 3.92
C VAL A 550 -39.06 3.05 4.07
N LEU A 551 -39.94 3.81 4.71
CA LEU A 551 -41.37 3.48 4.78
C LEU A 551 -42.14 4.10 3.61
N ASP A 552 -41.88 5.38 3.35
CA ASP A 552 -42.49 6.14 2.26
C ASP A 552 -41.57 7.29 1.80
N LYS A 553 -42.10 8.22 1.02
CA LYS A 553 -41.36 9.37 0.47
C LYS A 553 -40.87 10.36 1.54
N GLU A 554 -41.49 10.39 2.71
CA GLU A 554 -41.30 11.39 3.76
C GLU A 554 -40.86 10.80 5.10
N HIS A 555 -41.00 9.49 5.31
CA HIS A 555 -40.71 8.85 6.60
C HIS A 555 -39.66 7.73 6.51
N TYR A 556 -38.86 7.63 7.57
CA TYR A 556 -38.04 6.47 7.90
C TYR A 556 -38.56 5.79 9.15
N GLN A 557 -38.45 4.45 9.18
CA GLN A 557 -38.26 3.74 10.43
C GLN A 557 -36.76 3.68 10.71
N VAL A 558 -36.34 4.24 11.83
CA VAL A 558 -34.94 4.29 12.25
C VAL A 558 -34.77 3.40 13.46
N GLU A 559 -33.86 2.44 13.38
CA GLU A 559 -33.29 1.76 14.54
C GLU A 559 -31.91 2.33 14.80
N ILE A 560 -31.67 2.83 16.01
CA ILE A 560 -30.39 3.41 16.40
C ILE A 560 -29.79 2.60 17.53
N THR A 561 -28.49 2.31 17.44
CA THR A 561 -27.70 1.76 18.54
C THR A 561 -26.67 2.78 18.98
N THR A 562 -26.58 3.01 20.28
CA THR A 562 -25.73 4.04 20.87
C THR A 562 -24.97 3.50 22.08
N ILE A 563 -23.89 4.17 22.43
CA ILE A 563 -23.08 3.89 23.63
C ILE A 563 -23.14 5.12 24.52
N ALA A 564 -23.58 4.94 25.77
CA ALA A 564 -23.54 6.02 26.77
C ALA A 564 -22.10 6.39 27.13
N ILE A 565 -21.83 7.69 27.25
CA ILE A 565 -20.50 8.24 27.54
C ILE A 565 -20.41 8.95 28.88
#